data_AF-A0A951I4L4-F1
#
_entry.id   AF-A0A951I4L4-F1
#
_cell.length_a   1.000
_cell.length_b   1.000
_cell.length_c   1.000
_cell.angle_alpha   90.00
_cell.angle_beta   90.00
_cell.angle_gamma   90.00
#
_symmetry.space_group_name_H-M   'P 1'
#
loop_
_entity.id
_entity.type
_entity.pdbx_description
1 polymer ?
#
loop_
_entity_poly.entity_id
_entity_poly.type
_entity_poly.pdbx_seq_one_letter_code
_entity_poly.pdbx_strand_id
1 'polypeptide(L)'
;MRRKITELFSVLLLLALWTAPLKAQTNEASAADISPLLEEIRSKYDLPALAAAVVRADGTIAEGAVGVRVKGRPERVTLKDRFHLGSTAKSMTATMIATLVEEGKLSWETTLAQVFPELGDKLHPTLRAVTLAQLLTHRAGITPFEDEEEPTWKQLPKFKGSPTKVRLAFTEWMLRRGAASPVGEYVYSNAGYCLAAAMAERVTGKSWESLMRERLFKPLGLRSAGFGWPARDHAHEPWGHQEIKGELTPHSPRDVYQLPPYIAPAGDVHMSIGDF
;
A
#
# COMPACT_ATOMS: atom_id res chain seq x y z
N MET A 1 86.69 42.27 -24.65
CA MET A 1 87.01 43.31 -23.64
C MET A 1 85.75 43.57 -22.79
N ARG A 2 85.86 44.25 -21.63
CA ARG A 2 84.81 44.34 -20.57
C ARG A 2 83.48 45.01 -21.00
N ARG A 3 82.41 44.69 -20.25
CA ARG A 3 81.06 45.35 -20.14
C ARG A 3 80.09 45.04 -21.33
N LYS A 4 78.76 44.95 -21.14
CA LYS A 4 77.92 45.15 -19.94
C LYS A 4 76.60 44.32 -20.00
N ILE A 5 76.10 43.96 -18.82
CA ILE A 5 74.69 43.61 -18.48
C ILE A 5 73.82 44.87 -18.72
N THR A 6 72.52 44.90 -19.05
CA THR A 6 71.37 43.94 -19.01
C THR A 6 70.58 44.02 -20.37
N GLU A 7 69.29 43.68 -20.64
CA GLU A 7 68.08 43.16 -19.93
C GLU A 7 67.30 42.17 -20.83
N LEU A 8 66.58 41.18 -20.25
CA LEU A 8 65.13 40.93 -20.46
C LEU A 8 64.64 39.77 -19.55
N PHE A 9 63.48 39.92 -18.89
CA PHE A 9 62.91 38.88 -18.01
C PHE A 9 61.44 38.60 -18.34
N SER A 10 61.09 37.31 -18.32
CA SER A 10 59.78 36.67 -18.11
C SER A 10 58.48 37.49 -18.29
N VAL A 11 57.69 37.10 -19.30
CA VAL A 11 56.21 37.15 -19.22
C VAL A 11 55.69 35.73 -19.45
N LEU A 12 55.32 35.05 -18.36
CA LEU A 12 54.74 33.71 -18.37
C LEU A 12 53.34 33.81 -17.78
N LEU A 13 52.33 33.74 -18.65
CA LEU A 13 50.96 34.13 -18.30
C LEU A 13 50.27 33.03 -17.47
N LEU A 14 50.12 33.27 -16.16
CA LEU A 14 49.41 32.37 -15.25
C LEU A 14 47.89 32.46 -15.47
N LEU A 15 47.37 31.58 -16.33
CA LEU A 15 45.94 31.33 -16.48
C LEU A 15 45.39 30.58 -15.25
N ALA A 16 45.11 31.34 -14.19
CA ALA A 16 44.37 30.86 -13.03
C ALA A 16 42.90 30.60 -13.42
N LEU A 17 42.61 29.40 -13.91
CA LEU A 17 41.25 28.93 -14.18
C LEU A 17 40.45 28.84 -12.89
N TRP A 18 39.69 29.89 -12.60
CA TRP A 18 38.83 29.97 -11.42
C TRP A 18 37.58 29.10 -11.65
N THR A 19 37.72 27.79 -11.41
CA THR A 19 36.62 26.82 -11.50
C THR A 19 35.64 27.02 -10.35
N ALA A 20 34.81 28.06 -10.44
CA ALA A 20 33.62 28.18 -9.63
C ALA A 20 32.75 26.94 -9.87
N PRO A 21 32.37 26.17 -8.82
CA PRO A 21 31.50 25.03 -9.01
C PRO A 21 30.13 25.53 -9.48
N LEU A 22 29.70 25.11 -10.67
CA LEU A 22 28.29 25.21 -11.02
C LEU A 22 27.51 24.37 -10.01
N LYS A 23 26.88 25.03 -9.04
CA LYS A 23 25.67 24.48 -8.45
C LYS A 23 24.69 24.32 -9.60
N ALA A 24 24.44 23.07 -10.01
CA ALA A 24 23.30 22.75 -10.84
C ALA A 24 22.07 23.23 -10.06
N GLN A 25 21.50 24.35 -10.50
CA GLN A 25 20.32 24.93 -9.88
C GLN A 25 19.14 24.08 -10.33
N THR A 26 18.88 23.01 -9.58
CA THR A 26 17.71 22.16 -9.73
C THR A 26 16.48 23.00 -9.44
N ASN A 27 15.94 23.62 -10.49
CA ASN A 27 14.53 23.98 -10.54
C ASN A 27 13.73 22.68 -10.50
N GLU A 28 13.58 22.11 -9.31
CA GLU A 28 12.38 21.37 -8.97
C GLU A 28 11.22 22.35 -9.18
N ALA A 29 10.57 22.23 -10.33
CA ALA A 29 9.37 23.01 -10.60
C ALA A 29 8.32 22.54 -9.59
N SER A 30 7.97 23.43 -8.64
CA SER A 30 6.95 23.14 -7.64
C SER A 30 5.71 22.59 -8.35
N ALA A 31 5.22 21.44 -7.88
CA ALA A 31 4.01 20.84 -8.41
C ALA A 31 2.87 21.88 -8.44
N ALA A 32 2.12 21.91 -9.55
CA ALA A 32 1.02 22.86 -9.71
C ALA A 32 -0.10 22.57 -8.71
N ASP A 33 -0.56 23.59 -8.00
CA ASP A 33 -1.67 23.45 -7.05
C ASP A 33 -2.99 23.16 -7.78
N ILE A 34 -3.51 21.95 -7.61
CA ILE A 34 -4.83 21.53 -8.12
C ILE A 34 -5.93 21.61 -7.07
N SER A 35 -5.65 22.18 -5.88
CA SER A 35 -6.66 22.39 -4.84
C SER A 35 -7.91 23.14 -5.32
N PRO A 36 -7.86 24.15 -6.23
CA PRO A 36 -9.08 24.75 -6.77
C PRO A 36 -10.00 23.75 -7.49
N LEU A 37 -9.44 22.89 -8.36
CA LEU A 37 -10.17 21.83 -9.06
C LEU A 37 -10.72 20.77 -8.09
N LEU A 38 -9.93 20.42 -7.07
CA LEU A 38 -10.38 19.47 -6.04
C LEU A 38 -11.50 20.06 -5.18
N GLU A 39 -11.50 21.35 -4.87
CA GLU A 39 -12.55 22.00 -4.07
C GLU A 39 -13.89 22.08 -4.81
N GLU A 40 -13.88 22.26 -6.13
CA GLU A 40 -15.08 22.12 -6.99
C GLU A 40 -15.68 20.71 -6.88
N ILE A 41 -14.84 19.67 -7.06
CA ILE A 41 -15.27 18.26 -6.95
C ILE A 41 -15.76 17.97 -5.52
N ARG A 42 -14.99 18.36 -4.50
CA ARG A 42 -15.30 18.14 -3.09
C ARG A 42 -16.65 18.77 -2.72
N SER A 43 -16.92 19.98 -3.19
CA SER A 43 -18.18 20.70 -2.94
C SER A 43 -19.35 20.09 -3.70
N LYS A 44 -19.15 19.71 -4.97
CA LYS A 44 -20.19 19.10 -5.83
C LYS A 44 -20.72 17.77 -5.28
N TYR A 45 -19.88 17.00 -4.58
CA TYR A 45 -20.22 15.67 -4.06
C TYR A 45 -20.28 15.62 -2.51
N ASP A 46 -20.36 16.78 -1.83
CA ASP A 46 -20.40 16.94 -0.35
C ASP A 46 -19.36 16.08 0.41
N LEU A 47 -18.16 15.99 -0.16
CA LEU A 47 -17.08 15.18 0.39
C LEU A 47 -16.43 15.91 1.58
N PRO A 48 -16.12 15.21 2.69
CA PRO A 48 -15.39 15.79 3.82
C PRO A 48 -14.02 16.33 3.40
N ALA A 49 -13.30 15.57 2.58
CA ALA A 49 -11.97 15.92 2.08
C ALA A 49 -11.64 15.22 0.76
N LEU A 50 -10.63 15.76 0.05
CA LEU A 50 -9.92 15.11 -1.06
C LEU A 50 -8.43 15.43 -0.97
N ALA A 51 -7.59 14.52 -1.44
CA ALA A 51 -6.19 14.77 -1.78
C ALA A 51 -5.87 14.04 -3.10
N ALA A 52 -5.07 14.65 -3.97
CA ALA A 52 -4.68 14.06 -5.25
C ALA A 52 -3.31 14.56 -5.71
N ALA A 53 -2.65 13.76 -6.55
CA ALA A 53 -1.43 14.11 -7.25
C ALA A 53 -1.48 13.64 -8.72
N VAL A 54 -0.68 14.27 -9.57
CA VAL A 54 -0.45 13.87 -10.97
C VAL A 54 1.05 13.66 -11.13
N VAL A 55 1.45 12.42 -11.41
CA VAL A 55 2.85 11.99 -11.45
C VAL A 55 3.26 11.63 -12.89
N ARG A 56 4.51 11.93 -13.23
CA ARG A 56 5.21 11.51 -14.46
C ARG A 56 6.55 10.86 -14.10
N ALA A 57 7.25 10.35 -15.11
CA ALA A 57 8.57 9.72 -14.92
C ALA A 57 9.66 10.69 -14.38
N ASP A 58 9.44 12.00 -14.49
CA ASP A 58 10.26 13.08 -13.95
C ASP A 58 9.78 13.61 -12.58
N GLY A 59 8.66 13.11 -12.04
CA GLY A 59 8.16 13.42 -10.69
C GLY A 59 6.70 13.88 -10.63
N THR A 60 6.28 14.39 -9.47
CA THR A 60 4.95 14.98 -9.27
C THR A 60 4.87 16.35 -9.95
N ILE A 61 3.97 16.49 -10.93
CA ILE A 61 3.79 17.74 -11.69
C ILE A 61 2.61 18.59 -11.18
N ALA A 62 1.69 17.99 -10.42
CA ALA A 62 0.58 18.68 -9.79
C ALA A 62 0.13 17.94 -8.52
N GLU A 63 -0.29 18.66 -7.49
CA GLU A 63 -0.86 18.08 -6.26
C GLU A 63 -1.81 19.05 -5.55
N GLY A 64 -2.66 18.54 -4.65
CA GLY A 64 -3.56 19.38 -3.87
C GLY A 64 -4.28 18.61 -2.76
N ALA A 65 -4.74 19.32 -1.73
CA ALA A 65 -5.50 18.77 -0.61
C ALA A 65 -6.55 19.76 -0.09
N VAL A 66 -7.80 19.32 0.03
CA VAL A 66 -8.97 20.18 0.29
C VAL A 66 -9.97 19.55 1.24
N GLY A 67 -10.78 20.40 1.89
CA GLY A 67 -11.73 19.98 2.91
C GLY A 67 -11.13 19.86 4.32
N VAL A 68 -11.76 19.03 5.15
CA VAL A 68 -11.49 18.90 6.60
C VAL A 68 -11.35 17.44 7.03
N ARG A 69 -10.46 17.21 8.00
CA ARG A 69 -10.13 15.88 8.57
C ARG A 69 -11.35 15.19 9.17
N VAL A 70 -12.32 15.97 9.66
CA VAL A 70 -13.57 15.49 10.24
C VAL A 70 -14.69 16.44 9.82
N LYS A 71 -15.68 15.97 9.04
CA LYS A 71 -16.89 16.75 8.70
C LYS A 71 -17.50 17.37 9.96
N GLY A 72 -17.80 18.66 9.91
CA GLY A 72 -18.30 19.44 11.06
C GLY A 72 -17.21 20.02 11.99
N ARG A 73 -15.93 19.86 11.69
CA ARG A 73 -14.81 20.48 12.44
C ARG A 73 -13.90 21.32 11.53
N PRO A 74 -13.15 22.31 12.06
CA PRO A 74 -12.39 23.26 11.24
C PRO A 74 -11.00 22.77 10.79
N GLU A 75 -10.48 21.65 11.31
CA GLU A 75 -9.14 21.16 10.98
C GLU A 75 -9.06 20.69 9.53
N ARG A 76 -8.48 21.53 8.66
CA ARG A 76 -8.25 21.21 7.24
C ARG A 76 -7.35 20.00 7.06
N VAL A 77 -7.55 19.26 5.96
CA VAL A 77 -6.57 18.25 5.53
C VAL A 77 -5.33 18.90 4.91
N THR A 78 -4.23 18.15 4.86
CA THR A 78 -2.98 18.55 4.20
C THR A 78 -2.42 17.42 3.33
N LEU A 79 -1.48 17.73 2.44
CA LEU A 79 -0.75 16.74 1.63
C LEU A 79 0.04 15.70 2.45
N LYS A 80 0.27 15.97 3.75
CA LYS A 80 0.97 15.09 4.70
C LYS A 80 0.03 14.18 5.48
N ASP A 81 -1.28 14.41 5.36
CA ASP A 81 -2.29 13.61 6.03
C ASP A 81 -2.42 12.26 5.35
N ARG A 82 -2.65 11.23 6.15
CA ARG A 82 -2.74 9.85 5.69
C ARG A 82 -4.17 9.45 5.44
N PHE A 83 -4.40 8.78 4.31
CA PHE A 83 -5.70 8.23 3.91
C PHE A 83 -5.61 6.70 3.93
N HIS A 84 -6.72 6.06 4.30
CA HIS A 84 -6.83 4.60 4.21
C HIS A 84 -7.02 4.19 2.75
N LEU A 85 -6.21 3.26 2.27
CA LEU A 85 -6.07 2.96 0.85
C LEU A 85 -7.12 1.98 0.31
N GLY A 86 -7.79 1.25 1.20
CA GLY A 86 -8.71 0.17 0.85
C GLY A 86 -8.09 -0.78 -0.18
N SER A 87 -8.88 -1.18 -1.19
CA SER A 87 -8.47 -2.20 -2.16
C SER A 87 -7.23 -1.88 -3.00
N THR A 88 -6.72 -0.64 -3.03
CA THR A 88 -5.43 -0.35 -3.70
C THR A 88 -4.25 -1.02 -2.99
N ALA A 89 -4.37 -1.36 -1.69
CA ALA A 89 -3.41 -2.19 -0.97
C ALA A 89 -3.16 -3.57 -1.61
N LYS A 90 -4.06 -4.07 -2.48
CA LYS A 90 -3.87 -5.32 -3.23
C LYS A 90 -2.66 -5.27 -4.15
N SER A 91 -2.46 -4.18 -4.90
CA SER A 91 -1.28 -4.05 -5.78
C SER A 91 0.01 -4.07 -4.97
N MET A 92 0.01 -3.41 -3.80
CA MET A 92 1.14 -3.38 -2.86
C MET A 92 1.47 -4.78 -2.32
N THR A 93 0.45 -5.55 -1.88
CA THR A 93 0.61 -6.96 -1.47
C THR A 93 1.11 -7.83 -2.62
N ALA A 94 0.58 -7.68 -3.83
CA ALA A 94 1.01 -8.43 -5.01
C ALA A 94 2.47 -8.11 -5.40
N THR A 95 2.88 -6.84 -5.36
CA THR A 95 4.27 -6.41 -5.61
C THR A 95 5.22 -6.95 -4.55
N MET A 96 4.86 -6.92 -3.27
CA MET A 96 5.65 -7.54 -2.20
C MET A 96 5.84 -9.05 -2.45
N ILE A 97 4.77 -9.76 -2.84
CA ILE A 97 4.83 -11.18 -3.19
C ILE A 97 5.66 -11.42 -4.46
N ALA A 98 5.63 -10.52 -5.44
CA ALA A 98 6.46 -10.62 -6.65
C ALA A 98 7.96 -10.65 -6.32
N THR A 99 8.43 -9.90 -5.31
CA THR A 99 9.84 -9.99 -4.84
C THR A 99 10.20 -11.36 -4.26
N LEU A 100 9.22 -12.11 -3.72
CA LEU A 100 9.44 -13.49 -3.25
C LEU A 100 9.43 -14.50 -4.40
N VAL A 101 8.76 -14.18 -5.52
CA VAL A 101 8.82 -14.96 -6.76
C VAL A 101 10.14 -14.72 -7.49
N GLU A 102 10.62 -13.48 -7.54
CA GLU A 102 11.95 -13.13 -8.07
C GLU A 102 13.09 -13.78 -7.26
N GLU A 103 12.96 -13.83 -5.92
CA GLU A 103 13.88 -14.58 -5.05
C GLU A 103 13.73 -16.12 -5.13
N GLY A 104 12.81 -16.65 -5.95
CA GLY A 104 12.57 -18.09 -6.10
C GLY A 104 11.99 -18.79 -4.86
N LYS A 105 11.49 -18.03 -3.87
CA LYS A 105 10.84 -18.55 -2.65
C LYS A 105 9.38 -18.92 -2.86
N LEU A 106 8.77 -18.36 -3.89
CA LEU A 106 7.49 -18.73 -4.46
C LEU A 106 7.64 -18.83 -5.98
N SER A 107 6.63 -19.38 -6.63
CA SER A 107 6.40 -19.23 -8.06
C SER A 107 4.92 -18.89 -8.29
N TRP A 108 4.59 -18.34 -9.46
CA TRP A 108 3.20 -18.09 -9.84
C TRP A 108 2.33 -19.36 -9.83
N GLU A 109 2.94 -20.52 -10.11
CA GLU A 109 2.31 -21.85 -10.08
C GLU A 109 2.40 -22.56 -8.73
N THR A 110 2.98 -21.94 -7.69
CA THR A 110 3.05 -22.55 -6.36
C THR A 110 1.65 -22.71 -5.79
N THR A 111 1.29 -23.94 -5.40
CA THR A 111 -0.09 -24.28 -4.98
C THR A 111 -0.29 -24.18 -3.47
N LEU A 112 -1.55 -24.01 -3.06
CA LEU A 112 -1.95 -24.07 -1.65
C LEU A 112 -1.56 -25.40 -0.97
N ALA A 113 -1.62 -26.53 -1.68
CA ALA A 113 -1.20 -27.83 -1.15
C ALA A 113 0.33 -27.95 -0.96
N GLN A 114 1.13 -27.26 -1.77
CA GLN A 114 2.59 -27.23 -1.61
C GLN A 114 3.02 -26.38 -0.39
N VAL A 115 2.27 -25.32 -0.08
CA VAL A 115 2.62 -24.39 1.01
C VAL A 115 2.04 -24.81 2.37
N PHE A 116 0.89 -25.50 2.38
CA PHE A 116 0.24 -26.01 3.60
C PHE A 116 0.09 -27.56 3.60
N PRO A 117 1.17 -28.34 3.39
CA PRO A 117 1.10 -29.80 3.32
C PRO A 117 0.57 -30.44 4.62
N GLU A 118 0.76 -29.78 5.77
CA GLU A 118 0.22 -30.19 7.08
C GLU A 118 -1.31 -30.33 7.14
N LEU A 119 -2.04 -29.78 6.15
CA LEU A 119 -3.49 -29.93 6.07
C LEU A 119 -3.91 -31.29 5.48
N GLY A 120 -3.15 -31.86 4.54
CA GLY A 120 -3.47 -33.15 3.90
C GLY A 120 -4.94 -33.26 3.47
N ASP A 121 -5.65 -34.25 4.02
CA ASP A 121 -7.08 -34.50 3.73
C ASP A 121 -8.06 -33.53 4.38
N LYS A 122 -7.57 -32.54 5.14
CA LYS A 122 -8.34 -31.36 5.56
C LYS A 122 -8.31 -30.25 4.49
N LEU A 123 -7.41 -30.31 3.50
CA LEU A 123 -7.39 -29.37 2.37
C LEU A 123 -8.32 -29.91 1.28
N HIS A 124 -9.45 -29.23 1.06
CA HIS A 124 -10.51 -29.67 0.16
C HIS A 124 -9.99 -29.91 -1.27
N PRO A 125 -10.33 -31.02 -1.94
CA PRO A 125 -9.72 -31.41 -3.22
C PRO A 125 -9.75 -30.31 -4.29
N THR A 126 -10.84 -29.56 -4.40
CA THR A 126 -11.01 -28.46 -5.37
C THR A 126 -10.01 -27.31 -5.20
N LEU A 127 -9.38 -27.17 -4.04
CA LEU A 127 -8.43 -26.10 -3.71
C LEU A 127 -6.97 -26.57 -3.67
N ARG A 128 -6.70 -27.88 -3.79
CA ARG A 128 -5.34 -28.43 -3.70
C ARG A 128 -4.42 -27.93 -4.82
N ALA A 129 -4.96 -27.79 -6.02
CA ALA A 129 -4.25 -27.36 -7.22
C ALA A 129 -4.30 -25.84 -7.46
N VAL A 130 -4.99 -25.07 -6.60
CA VAL A 130 -5.13 -23.62 -6.77
C VAL A 130 -3.79 -22.93 -6.54
N THR A 131 -3.40 -22.08 -7.49
CA THR A 131 -2.07 -21.44 -7.55
C THR A 131 -2.04 -20.02 -6.97
N LEU A 132 -0.84 -19.55 -6.64
CA LEU A 132 -0.59 -18.16 -6.23
C LEU A 132 -1.09 -17.15 -7.27
N ALA A 133 -0.89 -17.41 -8.56
CA ALA A 133 -1.40 -16.58 -9.64
C ALA A 133 -2.93 -16.51 -9.64
N GLN A 134 -3.63 -17.64 -9.46
CA GLN A 134 -5.09 -17.67 -9.40
C GLN A 134 -5.63 -16.90 -8.20
N LEU A 135 -4.94 -16.91 -7.06
CA LEU A 135 -5.33 -16.12 -5.88
C LEU A 135 -5.24 -14.62 -6.14
N LEU A 136 -4.11 -14.14 -6.69
CA LEU A 136 -3.87 -12.72 -6.94
C LEU A 136 -4.66 -12.18 -8.15
N THR A 137 -4.99 -13.03 -9.13
CA THR A 137 -5.80 -12.67 -10.31
C THR A 137 -7.31 -12.93 -10.12
N HIS A 138 -7.78 -13.14 -8.89
CA HIS A 138 -9.20 -13.33 -8.57
C HIS A 138 -9.87 -14.49 -9.33
N ARG A 139 -9.16 -15.62 -9.49
CA ARG A 139 -9.58 -16.81 -10.26
C ARG A 139 -9.46 -18.13 -9.50
N ALA A 140 -9.22 -18.05 -8.19
CA ALA A 140 -8.96 -19.20 -7.32
C ALA A 140 -10.21 -19.93 -6.79
N GLY A 141 -11.43 -19.50 -7.16
CA GLY A 141 -12.68 -20.06 -6.62
C GLY A 141 -12.87 -19.82 -5.12
N ILE A 142 -12.13 -18.89 -4.51
CA ILE A 142 -12.19 -18.56 -3.08
C ILE A 142 -13.38 -17.62 -2.84
N THR A 143 -14.15 -17.86 -1.76
CA THR A 143 -15.24 -16.98 -1.31
C THR A 143 -14.81 -15.50 -1.28
N PRO A 144 -15.67 -14.54 -1.68
CA PRO A 144 -15.26 -13.14 -1.81
C PRO A 144 -14.75 -12.50 -0.51
N PHE A 145 -15.56 -12.52 0.57
CA PHE A 145 -15.32 -11.71 1.78
C PHE A 145 -15.21 -10.20 1.44
N GLU A 146 -16.11 -9.72 0.60
CA GLU A 146 -16.23 -8.31 0.19
C GLU A 146 -16.98 -7.47 1.22
N ASP A 147 -18.08 -8.00 1.78
CA ASP A 147 -18.98 -7.31 2.70
C ASP A 147 -19.22 -8.16 3.97
N GLU A 148 -19.13 -7.56 5.16
CA GLU A 148 -19.37 -8.25 6.44
C GLU A 148 -20.83 -8.70 6.61
N GLU A 149 -21.76 -8.18 5.80
CA GLU A 149 -23.13 -8.67 5.76
C GLU A 149 -23.27 -10.06 5.11
N GLU A 150 -22.31 -10.55 4.31
CA GLU A 150 -22.42 -11.87 3.68
C GLU A 150 -22.65 -12.98 4.74
N PRO A 151 -23.48 -14.01 4.48
CA PRO A 151 -23.71 -15.13 5.40
C PRO A 151 -22.45 -15.93 5.80
N THR A 152 -21.35 -15.74 5.09
CA THR A 152 -20.02 -16.34 5.26
C THR A 152 -19.28 -15.79 6.47
N TRP A 153 -19.36 -14.48 6.73
CA TRP A 153 -18.78 -13.83 7.91
C TRP A 153 -19.44 -14.31 9.21
N LYS A 154 -20.77 -14.45 9.19
CA LYS A 154 -21.59 -14.95 10.31
C LYS A 154 -21.27 -16.41 10.67
N GLN A 155 -20.47 -17.11 9.87
CA GLN A 155 -19.97 -18.48 10.12
C GLN A 155 -18.50 -18.52 10.61
N LEU A 156 -17.81 -17.38 10.71
CA LEU A 156 -16.41 -17.36 11.15
C LEU A 156 -16.29 -17.64 12.65
N PRO A 157 -15.37 -18.54 13.08
CA PRO A 157 -15.02 -18.70 14.48
C PRO A 157 -14.20 -17.49 14.96
N LYS A 158 -14.24 -17.20 16.27
CA LYS A 158 -13.43 -16.12 16.86
C LYS A 158 -11.95 -16.50 16.93
N PHE A 159 -11.21 -16.26 15.84
CA PHE A 159 -9.76 -16.39 15.77
C PHE A 159 -9.06 -15.53 16.83
N LYS A 160 -7.92 -16.00 17.35
CA LYS A 160 -7.13 -15.32 18.40
C LYS A 160 -5.64 -15.49 18.17
N GLY A 161 -4.84 -14.48 18.50
CA GLY A 161 -3.38 -14.51 18.43
C GLY A 161 -2.81 -13.26 17.76
N SER A 162 -1.57 -13.34 17.29
CA SER A 162 -0.97 -12.33 16.42
C SER A 162 -1.62 -12.32 15.02
N PRO A 163 -1.48 -11.24 14.24
CA PRO A 163 -2.04 -11.14 12.87
C PRO A 163 -1.74 -12.36 11.99
N THR A 164 -0.50 -12.86 11.98
CA THR A 164 -0.11 -14.10 11.26
C THR A 164 -0.85 -15.35 11.74
N LYS A 165 -1.05 -15.52 13.06
CA LYS A 165 -1.82 -16.66 13.59
C LYS A 165 -3.30 -16.56 13.21
N VAL A 166 -3.83 -15.34 13.16
CA VAL A 166 -5.20 -15.05 12.74
C VAL A 166 -5.38 -15.28 11.23
N ARG A 167 -4.44 -14.85 10.38
CA ARG A 167 -4.40 -15.16 8.94
C ARG A 167 -4.28 -16.64 8.64
N LEU A 168 -3.40 -17.36 9.36
CA LEU A 168 -3.27 -18.80 9.21
C LEU A 168 -4.56 -19.52 9.60
N ALA A 169 -5.18 -19.19 10.73
CA ALA A 169 -6.43 -19.83 11.15
C ALA A 169 -7.62 -19.52 10.23
N PHE A 170 -7.70 -18.32 9.67
CA PHE A 170 -8.65 -17.97 8.60
C PHE A 170 -8.39 -18.78 7.32
N THR A 171 -7.12 -18.90 6.92
CA THR A 171 -6.69 -19.71 5.78
C THR A 171 -7.08 -21.18 5.96
N GLU A 172 -6.77 -21.79 7.11
CA GLU A 172 -7.18 -23.15 7.43
C GLU A 172 -8.70 -23.35 7.39
N TRP A 173 -9.47 -22.37 7.85
CA TRP A 173 -10.94 -22.41 7.81
C TRP A 173 -11.46 -22.35 6.38
N MET A 174 -10.89 -21.49 5.54
CA MET A 174 -11.22 -21.39 4.12
C MET A 174 -10.88 -22.67 3.34
N LEU A 175 -9.67 -23.21 3.50
CA LEU A 175 -9.19 -24.36 2.73
C LEU A 175 -9.96 -25.68 3.02
N ARG A 176 -10.73 -25.73 4.10
CA ARG A 176 -11.61 -26.86 4.46
C ARG A 176 -12.97 -26.84 3.74
N ARG A 177 -13.39 -25.69 3.20
CA ARG A 177 -14.76 -25.46 2.71
C ARG A 177 -14.95 -25.67 1.20
N GLY A 178 -13.86 -25.83 0.46
CA GLY A 178 -13.90 -25.98 -0.99
C GLY A 178 -14.05 -24.67 -1.75
N ALA A 179 -14.17 -24.78 -3.07
CA ALA A 179 -14.33 -23.62 -3.94
C ALA A 179 -15.80 -23.15 -3.95
N ALA A 180 -16.00 -21.84 -3.82
CA ALA A 180 -17.31 -21.18 -3.86
C ALA A 180 -17.79 -20.89 -5.30
N SER A 181 -16.86 -20.89 -6.26
CA SER A 181 -17.10 -20.76 -7.71
C SER A 181 -16.10 -21.61 -8.50
N PRO A 182 -16.32 -21.87 -9.80
CA PRO A 182 -15.37 -22.61 -10.63
C PRO A 182 -13.98 -21.95 -10.65
N VAL A 183 -12.94 -22.76 -10.41
CA VAL A 183 -11.54 -22.31 -10.50
C VAL A 183 -11.22 -21.94 -11.95
N GLY A 184 -10.73 -20.72 -12.17
CA GLY A 184 -10.50 -20.12 -13.49
C GLY A 184 -11.47 -18.97 -13.82
N GLU A 185 -12.68 -18.96 -13.26
CA GLU A 185 -13.63 -17.85 -13.43
C GLU A 185 -13.25 -16.64 -12.57
N TYR A 186 -13.47 -15.43 -13.08
CA TYR A 186 -13.17 -14.21 -12.35
C TYR A 186 -14.25 -13.94 -11.30
N VAL A 187 -13.87 -14.02 -10.03
CA VAL A 187 -14.68 -13.63 -8.86
C VAL A 187 -13.77 -12.83 -7.94
N TYR A 188 -14.10 -11.55 -7.75
CA TYR A 188 -13.34 -10.68 -6.85
C TYR A 188 -13.34 -11.27 -5.44
N SER A 189 -12.22 -11.16 -4.75
CA SER A 189 -12.05 -11.80 -3.44
C SER A 189 -10.95 -11.11 -2.64
N ASN A 190 -11.34 -10.59 -1.48
CA ASN A 190 -10.39 -10.17 -0.45
C ASN A 190 -9.70 -11.40 0.15
N ALA A 191 -10.45 -12.48 0.42
CA ALA A 191 -9.90 -13.70 1.00
C ALA A 191 -8.79 -14.34 0.13
N GLY A 192 -8.86 -14.25 -1.20
CA GLY A 192 -7.80 -14.69 -2.10
C GLY A 192 -6.45 -14.01 -1.81
N TYR A 193 -6.45 -12.69 -1.58
CA TYR A 193 -5.27 -11.93 -1.17
C TYR A 193 -4.79 -12.28 0.24
N CYS A 194 -5.70 -12.66 1.13
CA CYS A 194 -5.38 -13.11 2.49
C CYS A 194 -4.63 -14.46 2.46
N LEU A 195 -5.09 -15.38 1.62
CA LEU A 195 -4.46 -16.68 1.37
C LEU A 195 -3.08 -16.52 0.70
N ALA A 196 -2.96 -15.65 -0.32
CA ALA A 196 -1.68 -15.35 -0.97
C ALA A 196 -0.66 -14.74 0.02
N ALA A 197 -1.10 -13.83 0.90
CA ALA A 197 -0.26 -13.30 1.96
C ALA A 197 0.11 -14.37 3.00
N ALA A 198 -0.82 -15.24 3.40
CA ALA A 198 -0.52 -16.36 4.30
C ALA A 198 0.51 -17.34 3.68
N MET A 199 0.51 -17.54 2.36
CA MET A 199 1.57 -18.31 1.68
C MET A 199 2.94 -17.61 1.81
N ALA A 200 3.00 -16.29 1.61
CA ALA A 200 4.21 -15.50 1.80
C ALA A 200 4.72 -15.53 3.26
N GLU A 201 3.82 -15.47 4.25
CA GLU A 201 4.18 -15.65 5.67
C GLU A 201 4.73 -17.06 5.93
N ARG A 202 4.10 -18.10 5.37
CA ARG A 202 4.43 -19.52 5.59
C ARG A 202 5.79 -19.94 5.01
N VAL A 203 6.24 -19.34 3.90
CA VAL A 203 7.55 -19.63 3.29
C VAL A 203 8.70 -18.73 3.79
N THR A 204 8.40 -17.58 4.40
CA THR A 204 9.42 -16.65 4.91
C THR A 204 9.60 -16.69 6.42
N GLY A 205 8.59 -17.17 7.17
CA GLY A 205 8.54 -17.07 8.63
C GLY A 205 8.33 -15.65 9.17
N LYS A 206 8.09 -14.66 8.30
CA LYS A 206 7.83 -13.25 8.65
C LYS A 206 6.36 -12.92 8.51
N SER A 207 5.88 -11.89 9.22
CA SER A 207 4.50 -11.44 9.05
C SER A 207 4.33 -10.60 7.78
N TRP A 208 3.11 -10.54 7.22
CA TRP A 208 2.79 -9.67 6.08
C TRP A 208 3.18 -8.21 6.35
N GLU A 209 2.92 -7.69 7.56
CA GLU A 209 3.30 -6.32 7.95
C GLU A 209 4.82 -6.12 8.06
N SER A 210 5.59 -7.19 8.32
CA SER A 210 7.06 -7.17 8.28
C SER A 210 7.55 -7.18 6.83
N LEU A 211 7.01 -8.06 5.99
CA LEU A 211 7.37 -8.16 4.58
C LEU A 211 7.07 -6.87 3.80
N MET A 212 5.88 -6.28 3.99
CA MET A 212 5.49 -5.00 3.36
C MET A 212 6.46 -3.87 3.75
N ARG A 213 6.84 -3.77 5.03
CA ARG A 213 7.81 -2.75 5.49
C ARG A 213 9.21 -2.99 4.95
N GLU A 214 9.69 -4.23 4.95
CA GLU A 214 11.04 -4.58 4.49
C GLU A 214 11.22 -4.48 2.98
N ARG A 215 10.20 -4.86 2.20
CA ARG A 215 10.29 -5.14 0.76
C ARG A 215 9.62 -4.10 -0.12
N LEU A 216 8.69 -3.30 0.41
CA LEU A 216 7.98 -2.28 -0.33
C LEU A 216 8.18 -0.89 0.27
N PHE A 217 7.73 -0.66 1.50
CA PHE A 217 7.72 0.69 2.09
C PHE A 217 9.15 1.23 2.28
N LYS A 218 10.06 0.46 2.89
CA LYS A 218 11.44 0.93 3.11
C LYS A 218 12.26 1.09 1.82
N PRO A 219 12.23 0.16 0.84
CA PRO A 219 12.99 0.32 -0.41
C PRO A 219 12.50 1.48 -1.28
N LEU A 220 11.18 1.71 -1.35
CA LEU A 220 10.61 2.85 -2.10
C LEU A 220 10.64 4.17 -1.32
N GLY A 221 10.99 4.14 -0.03
CA GLY A 221 11.13 5.32 0.81
C GLY A 221 9.81 5.88 1.37
N LEU A 222 8.74 5.08 1.37
CA LEU A 222 7.39 5.48 1.80
C LEU A 222 7.35 5.64 3.32
N ARG A 223 7.35 6.88 3.81
CA ARG A 223 7.60 7.21 5.24
C ARG A 223 6.33 7.36 6.06
N SER A 224 5.23 7.72 5.43
CA SER A 224 3.89 7.79 6.00
C SER A 224 3.14 6.45 5.91
N ALA A 225 3.71 5.46 5.21
CA ALA A 225 3.11 4.16 4.98
C ALA A 225 2.95 3.32 6.26
N GLY A 226 1.73 2.87 6.53
CA GLY A 226 1.35 2.12 7.73
C GLY A 226 0.12 1.23 7.52
N PHE A 227 -0.45 0.77 8.63
CA PHE A 227 -1.54 -0.21 8.67
C PHE A 227 -2.64 0.25 9.64
N GLY A 228 -3.87 -0.21 9.47
CA GLY A 228 -5.03 0.28 10.21
C GLY A 228 -5.48 1.67 9.76
N TRP A 229 -6.51 2.21 10.43
CA TRP A 229 -6.96 3.58 10.18
C TRP A 229 -5.98 4.61 10.77
N PRO A 230 -5.51 5.61 10.01
CA PRO A 230 -4.54 6.63 10.45
C PRO A 230 -4.85 7.26 11.82
N ALA A 231 -6.11 7.69 12.00
CA ALA A 231 -6.55 8.38 13.20
C ALA A 231 -6.69 7.50 14.47
N ARG A 232 -6.48 6.18 14.36
CA ARG A 232 -6.43 5.27 15.52
C ARG A 232 -5.15 5.48 16.32
N ASP A 233 -4.02 5.47 15.61
CA ASP A 233 -2.68 5.49 16.21
C ASP A 233 -2.09 6.91 16.25
N HIS A 234 -2.66 7.83 15.47
CA HIS A 234 -2.23 9.23 15.40
C HIS A 234 -3.42 10.19 15.54
N ALA A 235 -3.51 10.87 16.69
CA ALA A 235 -4.40 12.02 16.81
C ALA A 235 -4.05 13.07 15.73
N HIS A 236 -5.07 13.75 15.23
CA HIS A 236 -5.01 14.75 14.14
C HIS A 236 -4.85 14.22 12.70
N GLU A 237 -4.97 12.93 12.44
CA GLU A 237 -5.19 12.41 11.07
C GLU A 237 -6.68 12.49 10.64
N PRO A 238 -6.99 12.39 9.34
CA PRO A 238 -8.36 12.25 8.84
C PRO A 238 -9.12 11.07 9.46
N TRP A 239 -10.41 11.28 9.72
CA TRP A 239 -11.34 10.22 10.11
C TRP A 239 -11.99 9.64 8.85
N GLY A 240 -12.41 8.37 8.92
CA GLY A 240 -13.33 7.81 7.93
C GLY A 240 -14.74 8.41 8.10
N HIS A 241 -15.56 8.27 7.06
CA HIS A 241 -16.98 8.65 7.08
C HIS A 241 -17.81 7.48 6.56
N GLN A 242 -18.99 7.30 7.14
CA GLN A 242 -19.97 6.29 6.74
C GLN A 242 -21.29 6.99 6.39
N GLU A 243 -21.96 6.53 5.33
CA GLU A 243 -23.24 7.09 4.94
C GLU A 243 -24.35 6.56 5.86
N ILE A 244 -25.03 7.47 6.56
CA ILE A 244 -26.19 7.14 7.39
C ILE A 244 -27.37 7.96 6.86
N LYS A 245 -28.37 7.26 6.29
CA LYS A 245 -29.59 7.87 5.73
C LYS A 245 -29.33 8.96 4.66
N GLY A 246 -28.26 8.82 3.87
CA GLY A 246 -27.85 9.81 2.86
C GLY A 246 -26.81 10.84 3.35
N GLU A 247 -26.42 10.84 4.64
CA GLU A 247 -25.45 11.79 5.18
C GLU A 247 -24.12 11.12 5.59
N LEU A 248 -23.01 11.64 5.07
CA LEU A 248 -21.65 11.21 5.45
C LEU A 248 -21.32 11.60 6.90
N THR A 249 -21.54 10.66 7.81
CA THR A 249 -21.32 10.81 9.25
C THR A 249 -19.89 10.40 9.63
N PRO A 250 -19.16 11.17 10.46
CA PRO A 250 -17.81 10.79 10.91
C PRO A 250 -17.79 9.46 11.69
N HIS A 251 -16.96 8.52 11.23
CA HIS A 251 -16.72 7.24 11.88
C HIS A 251 -15.57 7.40 12.89
N SER A 252 -15.78 6.97 14.14
CA SER A 252 -14.78 7.07 15.19
C SER A 252 -13.57 6.18 14.90
N PRO A 253 -12.32 6.66 14.98
CA PRO A 253 -11.13 5.80 14.91
C PRO A 253 -10.95 4.91 16.16
N ARG A 254 -11.87 5.00 17.12
CA ARG A 254 -11.98 4.16 18.31
C ARG A 254 -13.27 3.34 18.32
N ASP A 255 -13.92 3.15 17.17
CA ASP A 255 -15.05 2.25 17.08
C ASP A 255 -14.62 0.79 17.40
N VAL A 256 -15.61 -0.04 17.74
CA VAL A 256 -15.40 -1.46 18.03
C VAL A 256 -15.06 -2.22 16.75
N TYR A 257 -15.58 -1.76 15.61
CA TYR A 257 -15.21 -2.30 14.31
C TYR A 257 -13.83 -1.80 13.84
N GLN A 258 -13.00 -2.72 13.37
CA GLN A 258 -11.74 -2.48 12.65
C GLN A 258 -11.56 -3.61 11.64
N LEU A 259 -10.97 -3.34 10.47
CA LEU A 259 -10.78 -4.37 9.45
C LEU A 259 -9.97 -5.55 10.04
N PRO A 260 -10.46 -6.80 9.96
CA PRO A 260 -9.81 -7.89 10.68
C PRO A 260 -8.38 -8.16 10.23
N PRO A 261 -7.46 -8.59 11.11
CA PRO A 261 -6.07 -8.89 10.73
C PRO A 261 -5.92 -9.97 9.66
N TYR A 262 -6.96 -10.78 9.41
CA TYR A 262 -7.00 -11.71 8.28
C TYR A 262 -7.26 -11.01 6.94
N ILE A 263 -8.16 -10.03 6.87
CA ILE A 263 -8.45 -9.23 5.66
C ILE A 263 -7.37 -8.17 5.35
N ALA A 264 -6.56 -7.79 6.35
CA ALA A 264 -5.54 -6.75 6.20
C ALA A 264 -4.72 -6.75 4.89
N PRO A 265 -4.22 -7.89 4.35
CA PRO A 265 -3.48 -7.92 3.09
C PRO A 265 -4.25 -7.48 1.83
N ALA A 266 -5.59 -7.45 1.91
CA ALA A 266 -6.47 -7.03 0.84
C ALA A 266 -6.92 -5.57 0.93
N GLY A 267 -6.61 -4.84 2.03
CA GLY A 267 -7.13 -3.48 2.21
C GLY A 267 -6.58 -2.60 3.34
N ASP A 268 -5.88 -3.13 4.34
CA ASP A 268 -5.55 -2.38 5.57
C ASP A 268 -4.19 -1.68 5.53
N VAL A 269 -3.99 -0.83 4.53
CA VAL A 269 -2.82 0.05 4.38
C VAL A 269 -3.26 1.51 4.40
N HIS A 270 -2.42 2.39 4.92
CA HIS A 270 -2.57 3.83 4.78
C HIS A 270 -1.26 4.51 4.38
N MET A 271 -1.35 5.67 3.72
CA MET A 271 -0.24 6.61 3.48
C MET A 271 -0.78 7.98 3.07
N SER A 272 0.09 8.99 3.02
CA SER A 272 -0.22 10.30 2.45
C SER A 272 -0.03 10.30 0.94
N ILE A 273 -0.65 11.26 0.24
CA ILE A 273 -0.66 11.30 -1.23
C ILE A 273 0.72 11.44 -1.86
N GLY A 274 1.71 12.00 -1.14
CA GLY A 274 3.11 12.08 -1.59
C GLY A 274 3.92 10.78 -1.50
N ASP A 275 3.36 9.70 -0.94
CA ASP A 275 3.97 8.35 -0.86
C ASP A 275 3.24 7.32 -1.77
N PHE A 276 2.17 7.71 -2.48
CA PHE A 276 1.26 6.80 -3.19
C PHE A 276 1.51 6.75 -4.71
#